data_AF-A0A821P5Q8-F1
#
_entry.id   AF-A0A821P5Q8-F1
#
_cell.length_a   1.000
_cell.length_b   1.000
_cell.length_c   1.000
_cell.angle_alpha   90.00
_cell.angle_beta   90.00
_cell.angle_gamma   90.00
#
_symmetry.space_group_name_H-M   'P 1'
#
loop_
_entity.id
_entity.type
_entity.pdbx_description
1 polymer ?
#
loop_
_entity_poly.entity_id
_entity_poly.type
_entity_poly.pdbx_seq_one_letter_code
_entity_poly.pdbx_strand_id
1 'polypeptide(L)'
;FLKSIKNITKANDESENHEILEIVRGKLIQSAGLWFDNHEHEFKKWSDFETAFRNRYFSSTMIHKKFDLLKQRKQLDNEPVTSYFDDVVNLCKEIDPTMSEQIMIKHLMSGINPDFQKELSRRESSMNTLNEFLKYAKIEQDLYDTFEKFHRLSI
;
A
#
# COMPACT_ATOMS: atom_id res chain seq x y z
N PHE A 1 9.78 3.65 -9.07
CA PHE A 1 10.18 5.01 -9.51
C PHE A 1 9.64 6.09 -8.58
N LEU A 2 8.34 6.43 -8.62
CA LEU A 2 7.75 7.53 -7.81
C LEU A 2 8.01 7.41 -6.30
N LYS A 3 7.83 6.22 -5.71
CA LYS A 3 8.16 5.95 -4.29
C LYS A 3 9.63 6.23 -3.96
N SER A 4 10.54 5.92 -4.88
CA SER A 4 11.97 6.18 -4.69
C SER A 4 12.30 7.67 -4.77
N ILE A 5 11.61 8.44 -5.63
CA ILE A 5 11.77 9.90 -5.66
C ILE A 5 11.30 10.50 -4.33
N LYS A 6 10.07 10.18 -3.88
CA LYS A 6 9.54 10.67 -2.58
C LYS A 6 10.48 10.38 -1.40
N ASN A 7 11.09 9.20 -1.37
CA ASN A 7 12.03 8.83 -0.31
C ASN A 7 13.33 9.65 -0.35
N ILE A 8 13.84 10.01 -1.54
CA ILE A 8 15.07 10.79 -1.70
C ILE A 8 14.81 12.26 -1.37
N THR A 9 13.70 12.81 -1.86
CA THR A 9 13.42 14.24 -1.77
C THR A 9 12.68 14.64 -0.50
N LYS A 10 12.13 13.66 0.24
CA LYS A 10 11.16 13.89 1.32
C LYS A 10 9.99 14.80 0.89
N ALA A 11 9.67 14.80 -0.41
CA ALA A 11 8.64 15.66 -0.97
C ALA A 11 7.27 15.35 -0.36
N ASN A 12 6.57 16.39 0.05
CA ASN A 12 5.13 16.40 0.31
C ASN A 12 4.40 17.04 -0.88
N ASP A 13 3.06 17.03 -0.86
CA ASP A 13 2.26 17.51 -2.00
C ASP A 13 2.40 19.02 -2.29
N GLU A 14 2.99 19.78 -1.36
CA GLU A 14 3.22 21.23 -1.41
C GLU A 14 4.70 21.61 -1.62
N SER A 15 5.62 20.65 -1.73
CA SER A 15 7.05 20.95 -1.80
C SER A 15 7.41 21.74 -3.06
N GLU A 16 8.20 22.81 -2.89
CA GLU A 16 8.64 23.67 -3.99
C GLU A 16 9.47 22.91 -5.02
N ASN A 17 9.14 23.18 -6.28
CA ASN A 17 9.23 22.18 -7.33
C ASN A 17 10.63 22.01 -7.95
N HIS A 18 11.49 23.03 -7.88
CA HIS A 18 12.65 23.08 -8.77
C HIS A 18 13.67 21.98 -8.47
N GLU A 19 14.09 21.82 -7.21
CA GLU A 19 15.07 20.77 -6.84
C GLU A 19 14.50 19.34 -7.04
N ILE A 20 13.20 19.16 -6.79
CA ILE A 20 12.54 17.85 -6.95
C ILE A 20 12.45 17.49 -8.44
N LEU A 21 12.06 18.44 -9.28
CA LEU A 21 11.94 18.25 -10.73
C LEU A 21 13.30 17.99 -11.39
N GLU A 22 14.37 18.64 -10.93
CA GLU A 22 15.75 18.35 -11.38
C GLU A 22 16.15 16.89 -11.06
N ILE A 23 15.86 16.43 -9.84
CA ILE A 23 16.11 15.04 -9.44
C ILE A 23 15.28 14.05 -10.28
N VAL A 24 14.01 14.39 -10.53
CA VAL A 24 13.13 13.59 -11.41
C VAL A 24 13.73 13.52 -12.81
N ARG A 25 14.06 14.67 -13.40
CA ARG A 25 14.60 14.77 -14.75
C ARG A 25 15.86 13.95 -14.93
N GLY A 26 16.77 13.99 -13.94
CA GLY A 26 18.01 13.21 -13.93
C GLY A 26 17.81 11.69 -13.87
N LYS A 27 16.65 11.20 -13.41
CA LYS A 27 16.33 9.75 -13.39
C LYS A 27 15.49 9.30 -14.59
N LEU A 28 14.89 10.21 -15.34
CA LEU A 28 14.12 9.88 -16.53
C LEU A 28 15.04 9.72 -17.73
N ILE A 29 14.84 8.61 -18.46
CA ILE A 29 15.63 8.29 -19.64
C ILE A 29 14.73 8.13 -20.87
N GLN A 30 15.32 8.32 -22.05
CA GLN A 30 14.68 8.04 -23.34
C GLN A 30 13.33 8.78 -23.48
N SER A 31 12.29 8.06 -23.90
CA SER A 31 10.95 8.61 -24.15
C SER A 31 10.31 9.27 -22.93
N ALA A 32 10.68 8.85 -21.71
CA ALA A 32 10.18 9.47 -20.49
C ALA A 32 10.87 10.80 -20.18
N GLY A 33 12.16 10.93 -20.49
CA GLY A 33 12.88 12.20 -20.39
C GLY A 33 12.35 13.22 -21.39
N LEU A 34 12.18 12.83 -22.66
CA LEU A 34 11.63 13.70 -23.70
C LEU A 34 10.20 14.15 -23.39
N TRP A 35 9.36 13.25 -22.87
CA TRP A 35 8.02 13.62 -22.44
C TRP A 35 8.07 14.64 -21.30
N PHE A 36 8.94 14.44 -20.30
CA PHE A 36 9.10 15.38 -19.20
C PHE A 36 9.53 16.76 -19.70
N ASP A 37 10.58 16.84 -20.53
CA ASP A 37 11.09 18.11 -21.07
C ASP A 37 10.00 18.93 -21.78
N ASN A 38 9.10 18.25 -22.50
CA ASN A 38 8.01 18.89 -23.22
C ASN A 38 6.86 19.37 -22.32
N HIS A 39 6.72 18.82 -21.11
CA HIS A 39 5.60 19.10 -20.20
C HIS A 39 6.07 19.70 -18.86
N GLU A 40 7.36 19.98 -18.69
CA GLU A 40 7.94 20.45 -17.42
C GLU A 40 7.25 21.72 -16.90
N HIS A 41 6.90 22.63 -17.81
CA HIS A 41 6.18 23.87 -17.52
C HIS A 41 4.77 23.67 -16.92
N GLU A 42 4.19 22.48 -17.06
CA GLU A 42 2.89 22.12 -16.49
C GLU A 42 2.99 21.71 -15.02
N PHE A 43 4.19 21.38 -14.53
CA PHE A 43 4.40 20.87 -13.18
C PHE A 43 4.78 22.04 -12.25
N LYS A 44 3.82 22.51 -11.43
CA LYS A 44 4.05 23.59 -10.44
C LYS A 44 4.31 23.07 -9.04
N LYS A 45 3.82 21.87 -8.75
CA LYS A 45 4.12 21.09 -7.53
C LYS A 45 4.33 19.62 -7.88
N TRP A 46 4.91 18.86 -6.95
CA TRP A 46 5.15 17.42 -7.10
C TRP A 46 3.90 16.64 -7.52
N SER A 47 2.73 17.00 -6.96
CA SER A 47 1.46 16.34 -7.26
C SER A 47 1.02 16.52 -8.73
N ASP A 48 1.41 17.61 -9.40
CA ASP A 48 1.12 17.82 -10.83
C ASP A 48 1.90 16.81 -11.67
N PHE A 49 3.22 16.70 -11.43
CA PHE A 49 4.08 15.73 -12.08
C PHE A 49 3.64 14.29 -11.78
N GLU A 50 3.39 13.97 -10.51
CA GLU A 50 3.00 12.60 -10.11
C GLU A 50 1.71 12.18 -10.82
N THR A 51 0.73 13.08 -10.90
CA THR A 51 -0.55 12.83 -11.58
C THR A 51 -0.36 12.63 -13.08
N ALA A 52 0.37 13.53 -13.74
CA ALA A 52 0.62 13.45 -15.19
C ALA A 52 1.44 12.20 -15.55
N PHE A 53 2.47 11.88 -14.76
CA PHE A 53 3.30 10.69 -14.94
C PHE A 53 2.47 9.41 -14.78
N ARG A 54 1.60 9.37 -13.76
CA ARG A 54 0.67 8.24 -13.58
C ARG A 54 -0.26 8.10 -14.76
N ASN A 55 -0.93 9.16 -15.19
CA ASN A 55 -1.85 9.11 -16.33
C ASN A 55 -1.16 8.65 -17.62
N ARG A 56 0.09 9.04 -17.83
CA ARG A 56 0.84 8.73 -19.05
C ARG A 56 1.39 7.30 -19.09
N TYR A 57 1.82 6.77 -17.94
CA TYR A 57 2.59 5.51 -17.84
C TYR A 57 1.87 4.39 -17.08
N PHE A 58 0.82 4.69 -16.33
CA PHE A 58 0.01 3.69 -15.63
C PHE A 58 -1.30 3.55 -16.39
N SER A 59 -1.45 2.46 -17.14
CA SER A 59 -2.71 2.22 -17.84
C SER A 59 -3.82 1.84 -16.86
N SER A 60 -5.07 2.17 -17.19
CA SER A 60 -6.24 1.70 -16.45
C SER A 60 -6.24 0.18 -16.28
N THR A 61 -5.80 -0.56 -17.30
CA THR A 61 -5.62 -2.02 -17.24
C THR A 61 -4.65 -2.46 -16.14
N MET A 62 -3.54 -1.73 -15.90
CA MET A 62 -2.63 -2.05 -14.79
C MET A 62 -3.29 -1.81 -13.44
N ILE A 63 -4.06 -0.73 -13.29
CA ILE A 63 -4.79 -0.44 -12.06
C ILE A 63 -5.84 -1.53 -11.79
N HIS A 64 -6.60 -1.94 -12.81
CA HIS A 64 -7.55 -3.05 -12.70
C HIS A 64 -6.87 -4.35 -12.28
N LYS A 65 -5.73 -4.71 -12.90
CA LYS A 65 -4.97 -5.90 -12.50
C LYS A 65 -4.51 -5.84 -11.04
N LYS A 66 -4.07 -4.67 -10.57
CA LYS A 66 -3.71 -4.49 -9.15
C LYS A 66 -4.92 -4.61 -8.23
N PHE A 67 -6.07 -4.09 -8.65
CA PHE A 67 -7.32 -4.23 -7.90
C PHE A 67 -7.79 -5.69 -7.83
N ASP A 68 -7.64 -6.46 -8.90
CA ASP A 68 -7.90 -7.91 -8.89
C ASP A 68 -6.95 -8.65 -7.95
N LEU A 69 -5.66 -8.30 -7.97
CA LEU A 69 -4.67 -8.84 -7.03
C LEU A 69 -5.04 -8.52 -5.57
N LEU A 70 -5.43 -7.27 -5.29
CA LEU A 70 -5.87 -6.84 -3.95
C LEU A 70 -7.09 -7.65 -3.49
N LYS A 71 -8.08 -7.90 -4.37
CA LYS A 71 -9.26 -8.71 -4.05
C LYS A 71 -8.92 -10.18 -3.77
N GLN A 72 -7.93 -10.72 -4.47
CA GLN A 72 -7.52 -12.12 -4.34
C GLN A 72 -6.53 -12.35 -3.19
N ARG A 73 -5.94 -11.29 -2.63
CA ARG A 73 -4.92 -11.39 -1.60
C ARG A 73 -5.51 -11.92 -0.29
N LYS A 74 -5.15 -13.16 0.04
CA LYS A 74 -5.42 -13.83 1.33
C LYS A 74 -4.12 -14.07 2.07
N GLN A 75 -4.14 -13.96 3.40
CA GLN A 75 -3.04 -14.37 4.27
C GLN A 75 -2.82 -15.87 4.10
N LEU A 76 -1.57 -16.29 3.92
CA LEU A 76 -1.22 -17.72 3.85
C LEU A 76 -1.13 -18.32 5.26
N ASP A 77 -1.33 -19.63 5.40
CA ASP A 77 -1.36 -20.32 6.71
C ASP A 77 -0.13 -20.06 7.58
N ASN A 78 1.06 -20.01 6.97
CA ASN A 78 2.34 -19.77 7.65
C ASN A 78 2.88 -18.34 7.43
N GLU A 79 2.04 -17.43 6.94
CA GLU A 79 2.44 -16.05 6.72
C GLU A 79 2.24 -15.21 7.99
N PRO A 80 3.29 -14.51 8.48
CA PRO A 80 3.13 -13.52 9.53
C PRO A 80 2.15 -12.42 9.12
N VAL A 81 1.25 -12.03 10.01
CA VAL A 81 0.22 -11.02 9.73
C VAL A 81 0.82 -9.67 9.34
N THR A 82 2.05 -9.37 9.78
CA THR A 82 2.81 -8.19 9.35
C THR A 82 3.13 -8.20 7.86
N SER A 83 3.52 -9.36 7.32
CA SER A 83 3.83 -9.51 5.88
C SER A 83 2.57 -9.31 5.06
N TYR A 84 1.48 -9.99 5.44
CA TYR A 84 0.17 -9.82 4.82
C TYR A 84 -0.30 -8.37 4.86
N PHE A 85 -0.17 -7.74 6.02
CA PHE A 85 -0.56 -6.35 6.23
C PHE A 85 0.22 -5.39 5.32
N ASP A 86 1.55 -5.49 5.29
CA ASP A 86 2.39 -4.62 4.49
C ASP A 86 2.07 -4.75 2.99
N ASP A 87 1.85 -5.97 2.52
CA ASP A 87 1.47 -6.24 1.13
C ASP A 87 0.15 -5.59 0.75
N VAL A 88 -0.90 -5.81 1.55
CA VAL A 88 -2.24 -5.25 1.28
C VAL A 88 -2.20 -3.72 1.33
N VAL A 89 -1.54 -3.12 2.33
CA VAL A 89 -1.39 -1.66 2.44
C VAL A 89 -0.61 -1.09 1.26
N ASN A 90 0.45 -1.76 0.81
CA ASN A 90 1.19 -1.35 -0.38
C ASN A 90 0.32 -1.42 -1.64
N LEU A 91 -0.45 -2.51 -1.84
CA LEU A 91 -1.37 -2.65 -2.97
C LEU A 91 -2.43 -1.54 -2.97
N CYS A 92 -3.04 -1.26 -1.83
CA CYS A 92 -4.00 -0.17 -1.66
C CYS A 92 -3.40 1.18 -2.09
N LYS A 93 -2.22 1.53 -1.58
CA LYS A 93 -1.52 2.80 -1.90
C LYS A 93 -1.05 2.88 -3.36
N GLU A 94 -0.80 1.74 -3.99
CA GLU A 94 -0.42 1.70 -5.41
C GLU A 94 -1.62 1.89 -6.36
N ILE A 95 -2.80 1.43 -5.94
CA ILE A 95 -4.07 1.60 -6.66
C ILE A 95 -4.58 3.03 -6.48
N ASP A 96 -4.66 3.48 -5.24
CA ASP A 96 -5.12 4.80 -4.85
C ASP A 96 -4.28 5.30 -3.67
N PRO A 97 -3.34 6.25 -3.92
CA PRO A 97 -2.52 6.85 -2.87
C PRO A 97 -3.32 7.55 -1.76
N THR A 98 -4.58 7.91 -2.04
CA THR A 98 -5.49 8.63 -1.13
C THR A 98 -6.55 7.73 -0.50
N MET A 99 -6.47 6.41 -0.71
CA MET A 99 -7.41 5.45 -0.13
C MET A 99 -7.44 5.60 1.40
N SER A 100 -8.66 5.66 1.96
CA SER A 100 -8.81 5.84 3.41
C SER A 100 -8.40 4.58 4.18
N GLU A 101 -7.91 4.76 5.41
CA GLU A 101 -7.52 3.64 6.28
C GLU A 101 -8.69 2.68 6.52
N GLN A 102 -9.92 3.19 6.64
CA GLN A 102 -11.13 2.37 6.78
C GLN A 102 -11.36 1.43 5.59
N ILE A 103 -11.11 1.88 4.36
CA ILE A 103 -11.23 1.03 3.17
C ILE A 103 -10.10 -0.01 3.16
N MET A 104 -8.87 0.40 3.50
CA MET A 104 -7.74 -0.54 3.63
C MET A 104 -8.01 -1.62 4.68
N ILE A 105 -8.57 -1.26 5.84
CA ILE A 105 -8.97 -2.19 6.90
C ILE A 105 -10.00 -3.19 6.38
N LYS A 106 -10.98 -2.78 5.57
CA LYS A 106 -11.94 -3.72 4.95
C LYS A 106 -11.23 -4.72 4.04
N HIS A 107 -10.24 -4.29 3.26
CA HIS A 107 -9.45 -5.19 2.43
C HIS A 107 -8.63 -6.17 3.28
N LEU A 108 -7.97 -5.68 4.32
CA LEU A 108 -7.23 -6.51 5.28
C LEU A 108 -8.14 -7.54 5.98
N MET A 109 -9.29 -7.11 6.50
CA MET A 109 -10.28 -8.01 7.12
C MET A 109 -10.78 -9.05 6.13
N SER A 110 -10.92 -8.73 4.84
CA SER A 110 -11.45 -9.66 3.85
C SER A 110 -10.54 -10.86 3.56
N GLY A 111 -9.23 -10.72 3.80
CA GLY A 111 -8.24 -11.74 3.44
C GLY A 111 -7.40 -12.27 4.59
N ILE A 112 -7.57 -11.74 5.81
CA ILE A 112 -6.89 -12.29 6.99
C ILE A 112 -7.25 -13.76 7.22
N ASN A 113 -6.37 -14.50 7.90
CA ASN A 113 -6.57 -15.92 8.15
C ASN A 113 -7.93 -16.15 8.88
N PRO A 114 -8.82 -16.98 8.31
CA PRO A 114 -10.16 -17.20 8.86
C PRO A 114 -10.18 -17.77 10.28
N ASP A 115 -9.11 -18.46 10.71
CA ASP A 115 -9.06 -19.14 12.01
C ASP A 115 -9.10 -18.17 13.19
N PHE A 116 -8.52 -16.97 13.03
CA PHE A 116 -8.58 -15.90 14.04
C PHE A 116 -9.31 -14.64 13.56
N GLN A 117 -9.78 -14.61 12.31
CA GLN A 117 -10.59 -13.52 11.76
C GLN A 117 -11.80 -13.21 12.64
N LYS A 118 -12.50 -14.23 13.13
CA LYS A 118 -13.72 -14.08 13.93
C LYS A 118 -13.49 -13.27 15.21
N GLU A 119 -12.38 -13.52 15.90
CA GLU A 119 -12.03 -12.80 17.12
C GLU A 119 -11.64 -11.35 16.81
N LEU A 120 -10.93 -11.13 15.70
CA LEU A 120 -10.60 -9.80 15.22
C LEU A 120 -11.85 -9.00 14.81
N SER A 121 -12.83 -9.62 14.13
CA SER A 121 -14.10 -8.98 13.73
C SER A 121 -14.91 -8.46 14.91
N ARG A 122 -14.82 -9.09 16.09
CA ARG A 122 -15.49 -8.59 17.31
C ARG A 122 -14.97 -7.23 17.76
N ARG A 123 -13.76 -6.84 17.32
CA ARG A 123 -13.11 -5.57 17.63
C ARG A 123 -13.21 -4.56 16.48
N GLU A 124 -13.75 -4.94 15.32
CA GLU A 124 -13.73 -4.14 14.08
C GLU A 124 -14.32 -2.74 14.25
N SER A 125 -15.42 -2.59 14.98
CA SER A 125 -16.04 -1.29 15.25
C SER A 125 -15.17 -0.32 16.06
N SER A 126 -14.13 -0.83 16.73
CA SER A 126 -13.17 -0.03 17.51
C SER A 126 -11.87 0.26 16.77
N MET A 127 -11.63 -0.35 15.60
CA MET A 127 -10.41 -0.19 14.81
C MET A 127 -10.64 0.85 13.71
N ASN A 128 -10.15 2.07 13.93
CA ASN A 128 -10.30 3.16 12.94
C ASN A 128 -8.98 3.47 12.24
N THR A 129 -7.86 2.94 12.74
CA THR A 129 -6.54 3.15 12.18
C THR A 129 -5.84 1.85 11.79
N LEU A 130 -4.94 1.93 10.81
CA LEU A 130 -4.10 0.82 10.39
C LEU A 130 -3.22 0.28 11.53
N ASN A 131 -2.78 1.15 12.43
CA ASN A 131 -1.98 0.78 13.60
C ASN A 131 -2.79 -0.03 14.61
N GLU A 132 -4.05 0.36 14.88
CA GLU A 132 -4.96 -0.41 15.73
C GLU A 132 -5.23 -1.78 15.14
N PHE A 133 -5.53 -1.84 13.84
CA PHE A 133 -5.72 -3.09 13.13
C PHE A 133 -4.51 -4.01 13.31
N LEU A 134 -3.30 -3.53 12.98
CA LEU A 134 -2.10 -4.35 13.04
C LEU A 134 -1.80 -4.82 14.48
N LYS A 135 -2.05 -3.97 15.48
CA LYS A 135 -1.88 -4.33 16.89
C LYS A 135 -2.78 -5.51 17.27
N TYR A 136 -4.08 -5.43 16.98
CA TYR A 136 -5.01 -6.51 17.34
C TYR A 136 -4.77 -7.76 16.51
N ALA A 137 -4.50 -7.62 15.22
CA ALA A 137 -4.24 -8.75 14.34
C ALA A 137 -3.01 -9.57 14.79
N LYS A 138 -1.96 -8.90 15.30
CA LYS A 138 -0.80 -9.57 15.92
C LYS A 138 -1.18 -10.37 17.17
N ILE A 139 -1.95 -9.76 18.07
CA ILE A 139 -2.41 -10.43 19.30
C ILE A 139 -3.20 -11.69 18.96
N GLU A 140 -4.14 -11.60 18.02
CA GLU A 140 -4.99 -12.74 17.65
C GLU A 140 -4.18 -13.84 16.92
N GLN A 141 -3.21 -13.49 16.07
CA GLN A 141 -2.29 -14.47 15.48
C GLN A 141 -1.42 -15.17 16.53
N ASP A 142 -0.82 -14.42 17.45
CA ASP A 142 0.03 -14.97 18.51
C ASP A 142 -0.75 -15.94 19.42
N LEU A 143 -2.01 -15.60 19.74
CA LEU A 143 -2.92 -16.47 20.49
C LEU A 143 -3.20 -17.75 19.73
N TYR A 144 -3.59 -17.65 18.46
CA TYR A 144 -3.85 -18.80 17.59
C TYR A 144 -2.63 -19.73 17.48
N ASP A 145 -1.46 -19.19 17.17
CA ASP A 145 -0.21 -19.97 17.04
C ASP A 145 0.15 -20.68 18.35
N THR A 146 -0.11 -20.02 19.48
CA THR A 146 0.10 -20.59 20.81
C THR A 146 -0.85 -21.77 21.05
N PHE A 147 -2.15 -21.61 20.78
CA PHE A 147 -3.14 -22.69 20.93
C PHE A 147 -2.85 -23.88 20.00
N GLU A 148 -2.51 -23.62 18.74
CA GLU A 148 -2.14 -24.64 17.76
C GLU A 148 -0.90 -25.43 18.20
N LYS A 149 0.11 -24.73 18.76
CA LYS A 149 1.29 -25.39 19.32
C LYS A 149 0.94 -26.30 20.50
N PHE A 150 0.08 -25.84 21.42
CA PHE A 150 -0.36 -26.67 22.54
C PHE A 150 -1.20 -27.88 22.10
N HIS A 151 -2.06 -27.71 21.11
CA HIS A 151 -2.86 -28.80 20.56
C HIS A 151 -1.97 -29.89 19.94
N ARG A 152 -0.96 -29.50 19.14
CA ARG A 152 0.01 -30.42 18.55
C ARG A 152 0.90 -31.16 19.56
N LEU A 153 1.14 -30.58 20.73
CA LEU A 153 1.92 -31.23 21.81
C LEU A 153 1.09 -32.20 22.66
N SER A 154 -0.24 -32.15 22.54
CA SER A 154 -1.18 -32.95 23.34
C SER A 154 -1.71 -34.19 22.61
N ILE A 155 -1.24 -34.43 21.37
CA ILE A 155 -1.54 -35.58 20.51
C ILE A 155 -0.26 -36.41 20.36
#